data_AF-A0A2X0QXJ4-F1
#
_entry.id   AF-A0A2X0QXJ4-F1
#
_cell.length_a   1.000
_cell.length_b   1.000
_cell.length_c   1.000
_cell.angle_alpha   90.00
_cell.angle_beta   90.00
_cell.angle_gamma   90.00
#
_symmetry.space_group_name_H-M   'P 1'
#
loop_
_entity.id
_entity.type
_entity.pdbx_description
1 polymer ?
#
loop_
_entity_poly.entity_id
_entity_poly.type
_entity_poly.pdbx_seq_one_letter_code
_entity_poly.pdbx_strand_id
1 'polypeptide(L)' 'MSYTHLTQEERYQIYALKKAGHKPGEIADVPDRDRSTISRELSRNQRRRGY' A
#
# COMPACT_ATOMS: atom_id res chain seq x y z
N MET A 1 8.48 -18.51 8.74
CA MET A 1 8.19 -17.50 7.70
C MET A 1 6.68 -17.25 7.70
N SER A 2 6.19 -16.26 8.46
CA SER A 2 4.78 -15.86 8.37
C SER A 2 4.65 -14.90 7.20
N TYR A 3 4.20 -15.39 6.05
CA TYR A 3 3.81 -14.51 4.96
C TYR A 3 2.50 -13.82 5.36
N THR A 4 2.61 -12.68 6.02
CA THR A 4 1.46 -11.87 6.44
C THR A 4 0.98 -11.10 5.24
N HIS A 5 -0.09 -11.59 4.61
CA HIS A 5 -0.85 -10.81 3.64
C HIS A 5 -1.32 -9.51 4.30
N LEU A 6 -1.24 -8.40 3.56
CA LEU A 6 -1.87 -7.16 3.98
C LEU A 6 -3.36 -7.43 4.21
N THR A 7 -3.86 -7.04 5.37
CA THR A 7 -5.29 -7.12 5.66
C THR A 7 -6.04 -6.16 4.75
N GLN A 8 -7.35 -6.38 4.63
CA GLN A 8 -8.21 -5.48 3.85
C GLN A 8 -8.21 -4.06 4.41
N GLU A 9 -8.15 -3.90 5.74
CA GLU A 9 -8.04 -2.61 6.41
C GLU A 9 -6.73 -1.91 6.10
N GLU A 10 -5.59 -2.60 6.22
CA GLU A 10 -4.27 -2.05 5.89
C GLU A 10 -4.26 -1.57 4.44
N ARG A 11 -4.82 -2.36 3.50
CA ARG A 11 -4.95 -1.95 2.11
C ARG A 11 -5.78 -0.68 1.95
N TYR A 12 -6.95 -0.58 2.59
CA TYR A 12 -7.77 0.63 2.51
C TYR A 12 -7.05 1.85 3.06
N GLN A 13 -6.33 1.71 4.17
CA GLN A 13 -5.57 2.79 4.78
C GLN A 13 -4.43 3.26 3.85
N ILE A 14 -3.71 2.32 3.23
CA ILE A 14 -2.69 2.62 2.21
C ILE A 14 -3.30 3.39 1.04
N TYR A 15 -4.48 2.98 0.55
CA TYR A 15 -5.15 3.68 -0.55
C TYR A 15 -5.67 5.06 -0.17
N ALA A 16 -6.23 5.23 1.03
CA ALA A 16 -6.68 6.52 1.53
C ALA A 16 -5.51 7.51 1.63
N LEU A 17 -4.38 7.08 2.19
CA LEU A 17 -3.19 7.90 2.31
C LEU A 17 -2.56 8.22 0.95
N LYS A 18 -2.52 7.24 0.03
CA LYS A 18 -2.08 7.48 -1.36
C LYS A 18 -2.96 8.53 -2.05
N LYS A 19 -4.29 8.43 -1.88
CA LYS A 19 -5.25 9.38 -2.47
C LYS A 19 -5.11 10.78 -1.85
N ALA A 20 -4.72 10.86 -0.59
CA ALA A 20 -4.38 12.12 0.09
C ALA A 20 -3.01 12.71 -0.35
N GLY A 21 -2.24 11.99 -1.17
CA GLY A 21 -0.98 12.49 -1.74
C GLY A 21 0.28 12.14 -0.93
N HIS A 22 0.17 11.28 0.08
CA HIS A 22 1.32 10.84 0.88
C HIS A 22 2.28 9.97 0.07
N LYS A 23 3.58 10.08 0.39
CA LYS A 23 4.61 9.26 -0.24
C LYS A 23 4.59 7.84 0.33
N PRO A 24 4.95 6.80 -0.46
CA PRO A 24 4.97 5.42 0.02
C PRO A 24 5.81 5.19 1.29
N GLY A 25 6.84 6.02 1.51
CA GLY A 25 7.66 5.97 2.73
C GLY A 25 6.89 6.37 3.98
N GLU A 26 6.08 7.43 3.91
CA GLU A 26 5.25 7.92 5.02
C GLU A 26 4.08 6.96 5.29
N ILE A 27 3.56 6.35 4.22
CA ILE A 27 2.49 5.35 4.31
C ILE A 27 2.99 4.06 4.96
N ALA A 28 4.27 3.72 4.83
CA ALA A 28 4.88 2.54 5.43
C ALA A 28 5.05 2.67 6.95
N ASP A 29 5.26 3.89 7.42
CA ASP A 29 5.46 4.18 8.85
C ASP A 29 4.15 4.05 9.66
N VAL A 30 2.98 4.16 9.01
CA VAL A 30 1.66 4.08 9.68
C VAL A 30 1.28 2.64 10.10
N PRO A 31 1.33 1.64 9.21
CA PRO A 31 1.05 0.24 9.56
C PRO A 31 2.30 -0.55 10.00
N ASP A 32 3.45 0.11 10.20
CA ASP A 32 4.75 -0.55 10.48
C ASP A 32 5.06 -1.66 9.46
N ARG A 33 4.93 -1.32 8.17
CA ARG A 33 5.17 -2.26 7.06
C ARG A 33 6.38 -1.85 6.26
N ASP A 34 7.04 -2.85 5.68
CA ASP A 34 8.17 -2.59 4.81
C ASP A 34 7.76 -1.73 3.59
N ARG A 35 8.57 -0.72 3.27
CA ARG A 35 8.36 0.17 2.12
C ARG A 35 8.22 -0.60 0.80
N SER A 36 8.91 -1.73 0.66
CA SER A 36 8.81 -2.60 -0.52
C SER A 36 7.43 -3.26 -0.62
N THR A 37 6.81 -3.59 0.51
CA THR A 37 5.46 -4.17 0.56
C THR A 37 4.43 -3.15 0.09
N ILE A 38 4.51 -1.91 0.60
CA ILE A 38 3.65 -0.81 0.17
C ILE A 38 3.87 -0.51 -1.32
N SER A 39 5.12 -0.39 -1.76
CA SER A 39 5.44 -0.12 -3.16
C SER A 39 4.90 -1.20 -4.10
N ARG A 40 4.97 -2.48 -3.71
CA ARG A 40 4.40 -3.60 -4.49
C ARG A 40 2.87 -3.58 -4.50
N GLU A 41 2.22 -3.24 -3.38
CA GLU A 41 0.76 -3.10 -3.34
C GLU A 41 0.30 -1.94 -4.24
N LEU A 42 0.98 -0.79 -4.16
CA LEU A 42 0.68 0.38 -4.97
C LEU A 42 0.94 0.15 -6.47
N SER A 43 1.94 -0.65 -6.83
CA SER A 43 2.25 -0.99 -8.23
C SER A 43 1.37 -2.10 -8.80
N ARG A 44 0.93 -3.08 -7.96
CA ARG A 44 -0.06 -4.09 -8.36
C ARG A 44 -1.34 -3.43 -8.87
N ASN A 45 -1.76 -2.34 -8.24
CA ASN A 45 -2.95 -1.60 -8.64
C ASN A 45 -2.70 -0.55 -9.75
N GLN A 46 -1.47 -0.43 -10.27
CA GLN A 46 -1.15 0.42 -11.43
C GLN A 46 -1.28 -0.31 -12.78
N ARG A 47 -1.57 -1.62 -12.78
CA ARG A 47 -1.91 -2.32 -14.04
C ARG A 47 -3.28 -1.89 -14.54
N ARG A 48 -3.28 -0.77 -15.26
CA ARG A 48 -4.17 -0.34 -16.35
C ARG A 48 -5.43 -1.20 -16.49
N ARG A 49 -6.50 -0.84 -15.78
CA ARG A 49 -7.84 -0.90 -16.36
C ARG A 49 -8.16 0.51 -16.83
N GLY A 50 -7.72 0.81 -18.05
CA GLY A 50 -8.25 1.94 -18.80
C GLY A 50 -9.71 1.62 -19.12
N TYR A 51 -10.60 2.41 -18.56
CA TYR A 51 -11.94 2.66 -19.05
C TYR A 51 -12.21 4.14 -18.83
#